data_AF-A0A2D5EVN3-F1
#
_entry.id   AF-A0A2D5EVN3-F1
#
_cell.length_a   1.000
_cell.length_b   1.000
_cell.length_c   1.000
_cell.angle_alpha   90.00
_cell.angle_beta   90.00
_cell.angle_gamma   90.00
#
_symmetry.space_group_name_H-M   'P 1'
#
loop_
_entity.id
_entity.type
_entity.pdbx_description
1 polymer ?
#
loop_
_entity_poly.entity_id
_entity_poly.type
_entity_poly.pdbx_seq_one_letter_code
_entity_poly.pdbx_strand_id
1 'polypeptide(L)'
;MARGAVVLGAVGLFALGWGAGAGEASRPGRALRSRVVYPPQRIAIRMDHAHPAHRRLRCERCHAGASESEAARDRLIPREAACAPCHDDALDRERAGAETCGTCHLGEPTAAGFRV
;
A
#
# COMPACT_ATOMS: atom_id res chain seq x y z
N MET A 1 34.53 1.58 63.41
CA MET A 1 33.51 2.65 63.49
C MET A 1 33.44 3.24 62.09
N ALA A 2 32.37 3.19 61.28
CA ALA A 2 30.94 3.14 61.53
C ALA A 2 30.24 2.09 60.63
N ARG A 3 28.99 1.78 61.00
CA ARG A 3 28.11 0.75 60.47
C ARG A 3 27.11 1.35 59.46
N GLY A 4 26.63 0.51 58.55
CA GLY A 4 25.28 0.63 57.95
C GLY A 4 25.28 1.15 56.50
N ALA A 5 24.46 0.65 55.59
CA ALA A 5 23.51 -0.46 55.62
C ALA A 5 23.36 -0.97 54.17
N VAL A 6 23.40 -2.29 54.00
CA VAL A 6 23.12 -2.94 52.72
C VAL A 6 21.61 -2.87 52.48
N VAL A 7 21.19 -2.12 51.47
CA VAL A 7 19.79 -2.12 51.01
C VAL A 7 19.60 -3.38 50.16
N LEU A 8 19.14 -4.45 50.80
CA LEU A 8 18.55 -5.62 50.12
C LEU A 8 17.18 -5.21 49.58
N GLY A 9 17.18 -4.55 48.42
CA GLY A 9 15.99 -4.31 47.62
C GLY A 9 15.69 -5.54 46.78
N ALA A 10 14.69 -6.31 47.19
CA ALA A 10 14.17 -7.46 46.45
C ALA A 10 13.70 -7.02 45.05
N VAL A 11 14.50 -7.30 44.03
CA VAL A 11 14.03 -7.31 42.63
C VAL A 11 13.22 -8.58 42.47
N GLY A 12 11.94 -8.48 42.83
CA GLY A 12 10.95 -9.52 42.63
C GLY A 12 10.87 -9.87 41.14
N LEU A 13 11.07 -11.15 40.85
CA LEU A 13 10.83 -11.80 39.58
C LEU A 13 9.41 -11.51 39.08
N PHE A 14 9.23 -10.49 38.24
CA PHE A 14 8.08 -10.37 37.34
C PHE A 14 8.30 -11.23 36.09
N ALA A 15 8.43 -12.54 36.30
CA ALA A 15 8.65 -13.52 35.24
C ALA A 15 7.48 -14.49 35.10
N LEU A 16 6.23 -14.02 35.23
CA LEU A 16 5.04 -14.82 34.99
C LEU A 16 3.91 -13.92 34.50
N GLY A 17 3.48 -14.06 33.23
CA GLY A 17 2.10 -13.70 32.91
C GLY A 17 1.68 -13.30 31.50
N TRP A 18 2.54 -13.17 30.49
CA TRP A 18 2.05 -12.92 29.11
C TRP A 18 2.61 -13.91 28.09
N GLY A 19 2.34 -15.20 28.35
CA GLY A 19 2.34 -16.22 27.32
C GLY A 19 1.00 -16.25 26.59
N ALA A 20 1.07 -16.20 25.26
CA ALA A 20 0.08 -16.75 24.33
C ALA A 20 -1.30 -16.07 24.28
N GLY A 21 -1.30 -14.75 24.13
CA GLY A 21 -2.32 -14.04 23.37
C GLY A 21 -1.77 -13.64 22.00
N ALA A 22 -1.20 -14.57 21.23
CA ALA A 22 -1.09 -14.37 19.79
C ALA A 22 -2.51 -14.44 19.23
N GLY A 23 -3.31 -13.40 19.51
CA GLY A 23 -4.48 -13.12 18.71
C GLY A 23 -3.97 -13.09 17.29
N GLU A 24 -4.47 -14.02 16.48
CA GLU A 24 -4.25 -14.10 15.04
C GLU A 24 -4.24 -12.67 14.52
N ALA A 25 -3.04 -12.10 14.34
CA ALA A 25 -2.88 -10.73 13.93
C ALA A 25 -3.57 -10.70 12.57
N SER A 26 -4.73 -10.05 12.53
CA SER A 26 -5.57 -9.98 11.35
C SER A 26 -4.66 -9.60 10.21
N ARG A 27 -4.37 -10.57 9.31
CA ARG A 27 -3.51 -10.33 8.15
C ARG A 27 -4.06 -9.06 7.50
N PRO A 28 -3.29 -7.96 7.41
CA PRO A 28 -3.78 -6.73 6.81
C PRO A 28 -4.13 -7.07 5.36
N GLY A 29 -5.42 -7.19 5.07
CA GLY A 29 -5.91 -7.73 3.79
C GLY A 29 -7.29 -8.37 3.83
N ARG A 30 -7.82 -8.74 4.99
CA ARG A 30 -9.15 -9.39 5.10
C ARG A 30 -10.22 -8.64 5.89
N ALA A 31 -9.95 -7.42 6.36
CA ALA A 31 -11.02 -6.54 6.82
C ALA A 31 -11.76 -6.00 5.59
N LEU A 32 -13.00 -6.44 5.37
CA LEU A 32 -13.84 -5.91 4.30
C LEU A 32 -14.08 -4.42 4.57
N ARG A 33 -13.65 -3.56 3.64
CA ARG A 33 -13.83 -2.11 3.74
C ARG A 33 -15.33 -1.80 3.74
N SER A 34 -15.77 -0.83 4.55
CA SER A 34 -17.17 -0.36 4.52
C SER A 34 -17.50 0.14 3.11
N ARG A 35 -18.50 -0.46 2.45
CA ARG A 35 -18.96 -0.01 1.12
C ARG A 35 -19.71 1.32 1.16
N VAL A 36 -20.13 1.74 2.35
CA VAL A 36 -20.74 3.06 2.58
C VAL A 36 -19.67 4.15 2.61
N VAL A 37 -18.56 3.91 3.32
CA VAL A 37 -17.44 4.87 3.44
C VAL A 37 -16.50 4.79 2.24
N TYR A 38 -16.26 3.59 1.72
CA TYR A 38 -15.37 3.28 0.59
C TYR A 38 -16.17 2.53 -0.50
N PRO A 39 -16.96 3.25 -1.31
CA PRO A 39 -17.73 2.64 -2.38
C PRO A 39 -16.82 1.98 -3.44
N PRO A 40 -17.34 1.04 -4.24
CA PRO A 40 -16.60 0.43 -5.34
C PRO A 40 -16.10 1.51 -6.30
N GLN A 41 -14.81 1.46 -6.63
CA GLN A 41 -14.17 2.40 -7.55
C GLN A 41 -14.50 2.02 -8.99
N ARG A 42 -14.98 2.99 -9.80
CA ARG A 42 -15.47 2.75 -11.17
C ARG A 42 -14.40 2.73 -12.24
N ILE A 43 -13.17 3.13 -11.91
CA ILE A 43 -12.01 3.06 -12.81
C ILE A 43 -10.94 2.26 -12.08
N ALA A 44 -10.99 0.95 -12.22
CA ALA A 44 -9.97 0.09 -11.67
C ALA A 44 -8.83 0.03 -12.70
N ILE A 45 -7.77 0.80 -12.49
CA ILE A 45 -6.55 0.65 -13.30
C ILE A 45 -5.79 -0.56 -12.77
N ARG A 46 -5.23 -1.39 -13.67
CA ARG A 46 -4.27 -2.43 -13.29
C ARG A 46 -2.98 -1.78 -12.80
N MET A 47 -2.79 -1.83 -11.48
CA MET A 47 -1.52 -1.49 -10.83
C MET A 47 -1.21 -2.53 -9.75
N ASP A 48 -0.06 -3.19 -9.90
CA ASP A 48 0.48 -4.12 -8.93
C ASP A 48 1.69 -3.53 -8.20
N HIS A 49 1.53 -3.15 -6.92
CA HIS A 49 2.62 -2.68 -6.07
C HIS A 49 3.67 -3.76 -5.80
N ALA A 50 3.30 -5.04 -5.89
CA ALA A 50 4.20 -6.15 -5.63
C ALA A 50 5.08 -6.50 -6.84
N HIS A 51 4.80 -5.95 -8.02
CA HIS A 51 5.61 -6.18 -9.23
C HIS A 51 7.09 -5.84 -8.96
N PRO A 52 8.06 -6.71 -9.33
CA PRO A 52 9.47 -6.52 -8.98
C PRO A 52 10.09 -5.20 -9.44
N ALA A 53 9.61 -4.62 -10.55
CA ALA A 53 10.06 -3.31 -11.02
C ALA A 53 9.52 -2.17 -10.13
N HIS A 54 8.26 -2.25 -9.68
CA HIS A 54 7.63 -1.22 -8.86
C HIS A 54 8.19 -1.19 -7.44
N ARG A 55 8.42 -2.37 -6.84
CA ARG A 55 8.95 -2.50 -5.47
C ARG A 55 10.33 -1.86 -5.27
N ARG A 56 11.07 -1.59 -6.34
CA ARG A 56 12.40 -0.95 -6.31
C ARG A 56 12.32 0.58 -6.38
N LEU A 57 11.16 1.13 -6.71
CA LEU A 57 10.94 2.57 -6.79
C LEU A 57 10.64 3.13 -5.40
N ARG A 58 11.03 4.39 -5.18
CA ARG A 58 10.55 5.15 -4.02
C ARG A 58 9.07 5.48 -4.21
N CYS A 59 8.29 5.57 -3.12
CA CYS A 59 6.85 5.81 -3.16
C CYS A 59 6.51 7.10 -3.93
N GLU A 60 7.33 8.14 -3.77
CA GLU A 60 7.18 9.47 -4.35
C GLU A 60 7.33 9.46 -5.87
N ARG A 61 7.88 8.37 -6.45
CA ARG A 61 7.96 8.22 -7.90
C ARG A 61 6.57 8.22 -8.55
N CYS A 62 5.58 7.70 -7.84
CA CYS A 62 4.19 7.70 -8.28
C CYS A 62 3.34 8.67 -7.46
N HIS A 63 3.53 8.67 -6.15
CA HIS A 63 2.75 9.47 -5.20
C HIS A 63 3.47 10.76 -4.84
N ALA A 64 3.46 11.74 -5.75
CA ALA A 64 4.07 13.05 -5.49
C ALA A 64 3.56 13.65 -4.16
N GLY A 65 4.47 14.08 -3.28
CA GLY A 65 4.14 14.62 -1.96
C GLY A 65 3.83 13.59 -0.86
N ALA A 66 3.98 12.28 -1.13
CA ALA A 66 3.65 11.23 -0.14
C ALA A 66 4.46 11.32 1.15
N SER A 67 5.73 11.69 1.08
CA SER A 67 6.58 11.86 2.25
C SER A 67 6.23 13.09 3.10
N GLU A 68 5.44 14.02 2.56
CA GLU A 68 5.15 15.33 3.17
C GLU A 68 3.67 15.48 3.55
N SER A 69 2.82 14.55 3.13
CA SER A 69 1.39 14.60 3.42
C SER A 69 1.11 14.31 4.88
N GLU A 70 0.44 15.24 5.54
CA GLU A 70 0.02 15.14 6.94
C GLU A 70 -1.49 14.92 7.10
N ALA A 71 -2.27 14.97 6.01
CA ALA A 71 -3.72 14.88 6.07
C ALA A 71 -4.31 13.82 5.14
N ALA A 72 -5.27 13.03 5.64
CA ALA A 72 -5.96 12.01 4.85
C ALA A 72 -6.77 12.56 3.66
N ARG A 73 -7.03 13.89 3.63
CA ARG A 73 -7.70 14.56 2.52
C ARG A 73 -6.78 14.78 1.32
N ASP A 74 -5.47 14.63 1.48
CA ASP A 74 -4.48 14.85 0.43
C ASP A 74 -4.61 13.72 -0.60
N ARG A 75 -5.11 14.08 -1.79
CA ARG A 75 -5.34 13.11 -2.87
C ARG A 75 -4.05 12.85 -3.63
N LEU A 76 -3.21 12.01 -3.06
CA LEU A 76 -1.92 11.65 -3.65
C LEU A 76 -2.03 10.46 -4.62
N ILE A 77 -3.20 10.26 -5.25
CA ILE A 77 -3.37 9.22 -6.25
C ILE A 77 -2.61 9.67 -7.52
N PRO A 78 -1.70 8.85 -8.07
CA PRO A 78 -0.92 9.21 -9.25
C PRO A 78 -1.84 9.48 -10.44
N ARG A 79 -1.45 10.45 -11.27
CA ARG A 79 -2.06 10.66 -12.59
C ARG A 79 -1.31 9.85 -13.63
N GLU A 80 -1.92 9.68 -14.81
CA GLU A 80 -1.32 8.97 -15.96
C GLU A 80 0.12 9.42 -16.27
N ALA A 81 0.41 10.71 -16.12
CA ALA A 81 1.74 11.27 -16.32
C ALA A 81 2.85 10.62 -15.46
N ALA A 82 2.52 10.03 -14.31
CA ALA A 82 3.50 9.32 -13.48
C ALA A 82 3.95 7.98 -14.10
N CYS A 83 3.11 7.39 -14.97
CA CYS A 83 3.37 6.13 -15.66
C CYS A 83 4.23 6.32 -16.92
N ALA A 84 4.04 7.45 -17.62
CA ALA A 84 4.63 7.73 -18.92
C ALA A 84 6.15 7.53 -19.02
N PRO A 85 6.99 7.90 -18.03
CA PRO A 85 8.43 7.78 -18.23
C PRO A 85 8.95 6.33 -18.25
N CYS A 86 8.08 5.33 -18.02
CA CYS A 86 8.41 3.91 -18.17
C CYS A 86 7.47 3.15 -19.13
N HIS A 87 6.34 3.75 -19.53
CA HIS A 87 5.25 3.11 -20.29
C HIS A 87 4.74 4.04 -21.41
N ASP A 88 5.61 4.86 -21.97
CA ASP A 88 5.30 5.84 -23.01
C ASP A 88 4.63 5.23 -24.24
N ASP A 89 5.13 4.09 -24.72
CA ASP A 89 4.54 3.36 -25.86
C ASP A 89 3.07 2.99 -25.62
N ALA A 90 2.70 2.65 -24.38
CA ALA A 90 1.33 2.30 -24.02
C ALA A 90 0.42 3.52 -23.85
N LEU A 91 0.98 4.73 -23.78
CA LEU A 91 0.25 5.99 -23.62
C LEU A 91 0.22 6.85 -24.89
N ASP A 92 0.94 6.43 -25.93
CA ASP A 92 0.95 7.07 -27.24
C ASP A 92 -0.42 6.90 -27.91
N ARG A 93 -1.27 7.92 -27.79
CA ARG A 93 -2.64 7.94 -28.33
C ARG A 93 -2.69 7.96 -29.85
N GLU A 94 -1.60 8.34 -30.51
CA GLU A 94 -1.54 8.42 -31.97
C GLU A 94 -1.24 7.03 -32.58
N ARG A 95 -0.56 6.17 -31.79
CA ARG A 95 -0.25 4.78 -32.15
C ARG A 95 -1.18 3.75 -31.51
N ALA A 96 -1.87 4.10 -30.44
CA ALA A 96 -2.71 3.19 -29.67
C ALA A 96 -4.08 2.93 -30.33
N GLY A 97 -4.44 1.65 -30.44
CA GLY A 97 -5.82 1.23 -30.72
C GLY A 97 -6.65 1.10 -29.43
N ALA A 98 -7.95 0.80 -29.54
CA ALA A 98 -8.86 0.67 -28.40
C ALA A 98 -8.38 -0.39 -27.39
N GLU A 99 -7.78 -1.47 -27.88
CA GLU A 99 -7.15 -2.54 -27.11
C GLU A 99 -5.96 -2.10 -26.25
N THR A 100 -5.27 -1.01 -26.59
CA THR A 100 -4.16 -0.48 -25.81
C THR A 100 -4.67 0.11 -24.50
N CYS A 101 -5.81 0.80 -24.53
CA CYS A 101 -6.45 1.40 -23.35
C CYS A 101 -6.77 0.35 -22.27
N GLY A 102 -7.21 -0.84 -22.69
CA GLY A 102 -7.53 -1.95 -21.78
C GLY A 102 -6.31 -2.65 -21.16
N THR A 103 -5.09 -2.31 -21.56
CA THR A 103 -3.88 -2.72 -20.83
C THR A 103 -3.89 -2.18 -19.40
N CYS A 104 -4.38 -0.95 -19.22
CA CYS A 104 -4.46 -0.28 -17.94
C CYS A 104 -5.87 -0.28 -17.38
N HIS A 105 -6.89 0.04 -18.19
CA HIS A 105 -8.27 0.18 -17.73
C HIS A 105 -8.98 -1.18 -17.69
N LEU A 106 -9.27 -1.69 -16.49
CA LEU A 106 -10.04 -2.94 -16.35
C LEU A 106 -11.45 -2.75 -16.90
N GLY A 107 -11.92 -3.76 -17.64
CA GLY A 107 -13.23 -3.74 -18.30
C GLY A 107 -13.24 -3.12 -19.69
N GLU A 108 -12.13 -2.52 -20.15
CA GLU A 108 -11.98 -2.14 -21.55
C GLU A 108 -11.55 -3.35 -22.40
N PRO A 109 -11.83 -3.36 -23.71
CA PRO A 109 -11.30 -4.36 -24.61
C PRO A 109 -9.77 -4.42 -24.54
N THR A 110 -9.21 -5.63 -24.57
CA THR A 110 -7.75 -5.85 -24.73
C THR A 110 -7.50 -6.76 -25.93
N ALA A 111 -6.27 -6.77 -26.44
CA ALA A 111 -5.87 -7.68 -27.53
C ALA A 111 -6.06 -9.17 -27.15
N ALA A 112 -6.15 -9.47 -25.85
CA ALA A 112 -6.39 -10.81 -25.32
C ALA A 112 -7.85 -11.05 -24.86
N GLY A 113 -8.79 -10.16 -25.22
CA GLY A 113 -10.20 -10.20 -24.81
C GLY A 113 -10.50 -9.41 -23.52
N PHE A 114 -11.76 -9.45 -23.07
CA PHE A 114 -12.20 -8.79 -21.83
C PHE A 114 -11.68 -9.55 -20.60
N ARG A 115 -10.97 -8.86 -19.71
CA ARG A 115 -10.47 -9.42 -18.45
C ARG A 115 -10.96 -8.55 -17.28
N VAL A 116 -11.67 -9.20 -16.36
CA VAL A 116 -12.15 -8.64 -15.08
C VAL A 116 -11.13 -8.82 -13.96
#